data_AF-A0AA40W6I0-F1
#
_entry.id   AF-A0AA40W6I0-F1
#
_cell.length_a   1.000
_cell.length_b   1.000
_cell.length_c   1.000
_cell.angle_alpha   90.00
_cell.angle_beta   90.00
_cell.angle_gamma   90.00
#
_symmetry.space_group_name_H-M   'P 1'
#
loop_
_entity.id
_entity.type
_entity.pdbx_description
1 polymer ?
#
loop_
_entity_poly.entity_id
_entity_poly.type
_entity_poly.pdbx_seq_one_letter_code
_entity_poly.pdbx_strand_id
1 'polypeptide(L)'
;MEKDYALPLLYRLAPHDPAGHRYRITLSIAAPSPDGQRLSLPAWIPGSYLIRDFSRQIESLAAYSGTRRVPVEKIDNHTWQAAPCEGPLRVEYEVYAWDLSVRGAHLDETHGFFNGTSVFLRVHGQDHLPCLVDLAPPRSIQGWKVYTSLPEARGHKGAARRHGFGLYLAPDYDALIDHPVEMGTPQVSSFVAHGAEHELVFTGVAPNLDLARITEDVRKICETQIAFFEPRSKRAPFLDSSDRYVFMTMVTGDGYGGLEHRASTALMTARKDLPVMGQQGQGEGYRGFLGLVSHEYFHTWNVKRIKPEAFVPYDLSQPDLTRLLWVFEGFTSYYDDLLLLRSGAITQPDYLRLLAKTITSVARTPGRLKQSVAESSFDAWTRYYKQDENSPNALVSYYTKGALVALGLDLLIRRETGGAHSLDDVMRLLWSRYGRDFYQGKPQGLPEDGLPALIREATGVDTRRFIARHAYGTADVPLAELLEPQGIKLQWKTAANIPSLDVRTRKQGESLVLATVLEGGAGHKGGLSAGDVLVAVDGLRVDAPAGLELLLAQYRVGDRVTVHVFRRDELREFRVRLGAPEALDCVLTG
;
A
#
# COMPACT_ATOMS: atom_id res chain seq x y z
N MET A 1 -21.91 -41.87 11.29
CA MET A 1 -20.88 -41.00 10.68
C MET A 1 -20.76 -39.78 11.57
N GLU A 2 -19.94 -39.87 12.62
CA GLU A 2 -19.42 -38.67 13.27
C GLU A 2 -18.63 -37.92 12.21
N LYS A 3 -18.97 -36.65 11.97
CA LYS A 3 -18.07 -35.76 11.23
C LYS A 3 -16.82 -35.66 12.10
N ASP A 4 -15.69 -36.17 11.62
CA ASP A 4 -14.37 -35.82 12.13
C ASP A 4 -14.24 -34.30 12.02
N TYR A 5 -14.60 -33.60 13.10
CA TYR A 5 -14.32 -32.17 13.21
C TYR A 5 -12.84 -32.07 13.53
N ALA A 6 -12.02 -31.86 12.49
CA ALA A 6 -10.62 -31.52 12.67
C ALA A 6 -10.50 -30.36 13.68
N LEU A 7 -9.71 -30.55 14.72
CA LEU A 7 -9.58 -29.59 15.82
C LEU A 7 -8.91 -28.31 15.31
N PRO A 8 -9.38 -27.11 15.71
CA PRO A 8 -8.79 -25.86 15.27
C PRO A 8 -7.37 -25.70 15.80
N LEU A 9 -6.54 -24.96 15.05
CA LEU A 9 -5.27 -24.45 15.56
C LEU A 9 -5.56 -23.36 16.60
N LEU A 10 -4.85 -23.36 17.72
CA LEU A 10 -5.01 -22.34 18.77
C LEU A 10 -3.74 -21.49 18.88
N TYR A 11 -3.88 -20.20 18.61
CA TYR A 11 -2.86 -19.20 18.87
C TYR A 11 -3.28 -18.39 20.09
N ARG A 12 -2.34 -18.10 20.98
CA ARG A 12 -2.50 -17.09 22.04
C ARG A 12 -1.41 -16.04 21.85
N LEU A 13 -1.79 -14.77 21.76
CA LEU A 13 -0.85 -13.66 21.68
C LEU A 13 -1.02 -12.77 22.90
N ALA A 14 0.09 -12.50 23.60
CA ALA A 14 0.13 -11.61 24.74
C ALA A 14 1.16 -10.49 24.51
N PRO A 15 0.81 -9.21 24.74
CA PRO A 15 1.78 -8.13 24.91
C PRO A 15 2.59 -8.39 26.18
N HIS A 16 3.69 -9.15 26.05
CA HIS A 16 4.39 -9.75 27.18
C HIS A 16 5.20 -8.71 27.95
N ASP A 17 5.92 -7.87 27.20
CA ASP A 17 6.78 -6.81 27.71
C ASP A 17 6.63 -5.59 26.79
N PRO A 18 5.65 -4.69 27.05
CA PRO A 18 5.44 -3.50 26.23
C PRO A 18 6.66 -2.58 26.16
N ALA A 19 7.33 -2.34 27.30
CA ALA A 19 8.52 -1.48 27.36
C ALA A 19 9.73 -2.08 26.63
N GLY A 20 9.84 -3.42 26.57
CA GLY A 20 10.84 -4.12 25.78
C GLY A 20 10.38 -4.52 24.37
N HIS A 21 9.17 -4.12 23.97
CA HIS A 21 8.60 -4.33 22.64
C HIS A 21 8.44 -5.80 22.25
N ARG A 22 8.02 -6.67 23.19
CA ARG A 22 7.90 -8.12 22.94
C ARG A 22 6.47 -8.62 23.05
N TYR A 23 6.01 -9.27 21.98
CA TYR A 23 4.89 -10.19 22.04
C TYR A 23 5.38 -11.59 22.42
N ARG A 24 4.58 -12.31 23.22
CA ARG A 24 4.73 -13.75 23.40
C ARG A 24 3.58 -14.46 22.71
N ILE A 25 3.91 -15.47 21.92
CA ILE A 25 2.94 -16.29 21.21
C ILE A 25 3.04 -17.73 21.68
N THR A 26 1.89 -18.36 21.90
CA THR A 26 1.75 -19.80 22.13
C THR A 26 0.87 -20.38 21.04
N LEU A 27 1.41 -21.27 20.21
CA LEU A 27 0.70 -22.04 19.22
C LEU A 27 0.46 -23.46 19.76
N SER A 28 -0.77 -23.96 19.71
CA SER A 28 -1.12 -25.33 20.08
C SER A 28 -1.70 -26.07 18.89
N ILE A 29 -1.09 -27.22 18.58
CA ILE A 29 -1.43 -28.10 17.47
C ILE A 29 -1.88 -29.43 18.07
N ALA A 30 -3.17 -29.73 17.94
CA ALA A 30 -3.77 -30.89 18.61
C ALA A 30 -3.23 -32.23 18.06
N ALA A 31 -3.04 -32.31 16.75
CA ALA A 31 -2.53 -33.49 16.05
C ALA A 31 -1.36 -33.06 15.14
N PRO A 32 -0.13 -32.93 15.65
CA PRO A 32 1.04 -32.62 14.81
C PRO A 32 1.30 -33.76 13.81
N SER A 33 1.98 -33.45 12.70
CA SER A 33 2.40 -34.46 11.72
C SER A 33 3.18 -35.62 12.38
N PRO A 34 2.88 -36.89 12.07
CA PRO A 34 3.60 -38.05 12.60
C PRO A 34 5.10 -38.04 12.30
N ASP A 35 5.50 -37.47 11.16
CA ASP A 35 6.91 -37.35 10.74
C ASP A 35 7.60 -36.10 11.32
N GLY A 36 6.92 -35.38 12.22
CA GLY A 36 7.37 -34.11 12.78
C GLY A 36 6.71 -32.92 12.09
N GLN A 37 6.40 -31.87 12.86
CA GLN A 37 5.64 -30.74 12.37
C GLN A 37 6.54 -29.64 11.79
N ARG A 38 6.30 -29.29 10.53
CA ARG A 38 6.92 -28.12 9.89
C ARG A 38 6.12 -26.86 10.17
N LEU A 39 6.84 -25.78 10.47
CA LEU A 39 6.32 -24.46 10.78
C LEU A 39 7.05 -23.42 9.95
N SER A 40 6.38 -22.39 9.45
CA SER A 40 7.06 -21.25 8.82
C SER A 40 6.45 -19.92 9.19
N LEU A 41 7.20 -18.83 9.04
CA LEU A 41 6.65 -17.48 9.06
C LEU A 41 6.73 -16.91 7.63
N PRO A 42 5.71 -16.17 7.15
CA PRO A 42 5.77 -15.50 5.85
C PRO A 42 7.06 -14.68 5.67
N ALA A 43 7.67 -14.76 4.48
CA ALA A 43 8.85 -13.96 4.14
C ALA A 43 8.47 -12.53 3.72
N TRP A 44 7.21 -12.33 3.32
CA TRP A 44 6.63 -11.06 2.88
C TRP A 44 5.13 -11.02 3.24
N ILE A 45 4.46 -9.90 2.96
CA ILE A 45 3.04 -9.68 3.27
C ILE A 45 2.28 -9.26 2.01
N PRO A 46 1.12 -9.86 1.69
CA PRO A 46 0.24 -9.42 0.60
C PRO A 46 0.00 -7.91 0.63
N GLY A 47 0.07 -7.24 -0.53
CA GLY A 47 0.00 -5.77 -0.66
C GLY A 47 1.36 -5.05 -0.53
N SER A 48 2.42 -5.74 -0.09
CA SER A 48 3.77 -5.19 -0.04
C SER A 48 4.80 -6.13 -0.68
N TYR A 49 5.06 -5.90 -1.97
CA TYR A 49 5.87 -6.77 -2.84
C TYR A 49 7.39 -6.64 -2.59
N LEU A 50 7.82 -6.96 -1.37
CA LEU A 50 9.22 -6.96 -0.92
C LEU A 50 9.41 -8.09 0.11
N ILE A 51 10.48 -8.88 -0.03
CA ILE A 51 10.91 -9.81 1.03
C ILE A 51 11.38 -9.00 2.24
N ARG A 52 10.74 -9.22 3.40
CA ARG A 52 10.97 -8.49 4.65
C ARG A 52 11.67 -9.32 5.72
N ASP A 53 11.71 -10.64 5.56
CA ASP A 53 12.29 -11.59 6.51
C ASP A 53 11.75 -11.39 7.94
N PHE A 54 10.42 -11.41 8.10
CA PHE A 54 9.78 -11.24 9.42
C PHE A 54 10.31 -12.21 10.48
N SER A 55 10.77 -13.39 10.05
CA SER A 55 11.36 -14.42 10.91
C SER A 55 12.57 -13.94 11.71
N ARG A 56 13.26 -12.88 11.28
CA ARG A 56 14.37 -12.27 12.02
C ARG A 56 13.95 -11.69 13.38
N GLN A 57 12.65 -11.41 13.55
CA GLN A 57 12.09 -10.85 14.77
C GLN A 57 11.73 -11.92 15.81
N ILE A 58 11.76 -13.22 15.45
CA ILE A 58 11.59 -14.30 16.42
C ILE A 58 12.91 -14.47 17.18
N GLU A 59 12.93 -14.03 18.44
CA GLU A 59 14.13 -14.06 19.29
C GLU A 59 14.35 -15.44 19.94
N SER A 60 13.26 -16.12 20.29
CA SER A 60 13.30 -17.44 20.92
C SER A 60 12.15 -18.32 20.41
N LEU A 61 12.39 -19.63 20.31
CA LEU A 61 11.38 -20.61 19.93
C LEU A 61 11.67 -21.94 20.65
N ALA A 62 10.65 -22.48 21.31
CA ALA A 62 10.68 -23.80 21.94
C ALA A 62 9.39 -24.56 21.69
N ALA A 63 9.47 -25.89 21.63
CA ALA A 63 8.30 -26.74 21.49
C ALA A 63 8.24 -27.83 22.56
N TYR A 64 7.02 -28.25 22.90
CA TYR A 64 6.74 -29.21 23.96
C TYR A 64 5.58 -30.13 23.58
N SER A 65 5.65 -31.40 23.97
CA SER A 65 4.51 -32.31 24.05
C SER A 65 4.29 -32.66 25.53
N GLY A 66 3.16 -32.20 26.09
CA GLY A 66 2.95 -32.15 27.53
C GLY A 66 4.06 -31.35 28.22
N THR A 67 4.82 -31.99 29.10
CA THR A 67 5.99 -31.41 29.79
C THR A 67 7.32 -31.72 29.09
N ARG A 68 7.33 -32.64 28.11
CA ARG A 68 8.55 -33.05 27.41
C ARG A 68 8.90 -32.02 26.35
N ARG A 69 10.15 -31.55 26.33
CA ARG A 69 10.66 -30.67 25.28
C ARG A 69 10.81 -31.46 23.98
N VAL A 70 10.33 -30.89 22.88
CA VAL A 70 10.46 -31.41 21.51
C VAL A 70 11.58 -30.62 20.82
N PRO A 71 12.61 -31.28 20.27
CA PRO A 71 13.63 -30.60 19.47
C PRO A 71 13.01 -29.85 18.28
N VAL A 72 13.50 -28.64 18.03
CA VAL A 72 13.12 -27.85 16.86
C VAL A 72 14.38 -27.35 16.18
N GLU A 73 14.48 -27.62 14.89
CA GLU A 73 15.59 -27.17 14.05
C GLU A 73 15.12 -26.10 13.07
N LYS A 74 15.87 -25.01 12.93
CA LYS A 74 15.63 -24.03 11.87
C LYS A 74 16.33 -24.51 10.61
N ILE A 75 15.58 -24.69 9.52
CA ILE A 75 16.06 -25.37 8.31
C ILE A 75 16.28 -24.44 7.11
N ASP A 76 15.76 -23.21 7.19
CA ASP A 76 16.05 -22.12 6.25
C ASP A 76 15.82 -20.76 6.96
N ASN A 77 15.73 -19.64 6.23
CA ASN A 77 15.58 -18.30 6.81
C ASN A 77 14.31 -18.11 7.65
N HIS A 78 13.23 -18.85 7.37
CA HIS A 78 11.91 -18.63 7.94
C HIS A 78 11.11 -19.90 8.23
N THR A 79 11.72 -21.08 8.18
CA THR A 79 11.08 -22.38 8.42
C THR A 79 11.79 -23.16 9.54
N TRP A 80 10.98 -23.84 10.35
CA TRP A 80 11.40 -24.71 11.43
C TRP A 80 10.78 -26.11 11.29
N GLN A 81 11.52 -27.12 11.73
CA GLN A 81 11.09 -28.51 11.80
C GLN A 81 11.10 -28.95 13.26
N ALA A 82 9.90 -29.18 13.82
CA ALA A 82 9.78 -29.88 15.10
C ALA A 82 9.91 -31.39 14.86
N ALA A 83 10.62 -32.08 15.77
CA ALA A 83 10.72 -33.53 15.74
C ALA A 83 9.35 -34.21 15.97
N PRO A 84 9.16 -35.47 15.55
CA PRO A 84 8.01 -36.27 15.92
C PRO A 84 7.75 -36.28 17.43
N CYS A 85 6.49 -36.23 17.83
CA CYS A 85 6.09 -36.35 19.23
C CYS A 85 4.73 -37.06 19.38
N GLU A 86 4.51 -37.66 20.54
CA GLU A 86 3.21 -38.23 20.90
C GLU A 86 2.29 -37.15 21.46
N GLY A 87 1.05 -37.07 20.98
CA GLY A 87 0.05 -36.11 21.47
C GLY A 87 0.26 -34.67 20.98
N PRO A 88 -0.47 -33.70 21.56
CA PRO A 88 -0.45 -32.31 21.11
C PRO A 88 0.91 -31.64 21.21
N LEU A 89 1.26 -30.83 20.20
CA LEU A 89 2.46 -30.01 20.17
C LEU A 89 2.11 -28.57 20.58
N ARG A 90 2.79 -28.04 21.59
CA ARG A 90 2.76 -26.63 21.98
C ARG A 90 4.07 -25.96 21.60
N VAL A 91 3.99 -24.88 20.83
CA VAL A 91 5.13 -24.07 20.41
C VAL A 91 5.02 -22.71 21.08
N GLU A 92 6.11 -22.25 21.69
CA GLU A 92 6.19 -20.97 22.39
C GLU A 92 7.34 -20.16 21.81
N TYR A 93 7.08 -18.90 21.49
CA TYR A 93 8.08 -18.01 20.91
C TYR A 93 7.80 -16.54 21.25
N GLU A 94 8.86 -15.73 21.16
CA GLU A 94 8.81 -14.29 21.41
C GLU A 94 9.17 -13.54 20.13
N VAL A 95 8.40 -12.48 19.85
CA VAL A 95 8.56 -11.61 18.68
C VAL A 95 8.89 -10.21 19.13
N TYR A 96 10.02 -9.68 18.67
CA TYR A 96 10.39 -8.27 18.83
C TYR A 96 9.62 -7.39 17.84
N ALA A 97 8.87 -6.41 18.35
CA ALA A 97 7.92 -5.61 17.61
C ALA A 97 8.24 -4.11 17.74
N TRP A 98 9.27 -3.66 17.01
CA TRP A 98 9.70 -2.27 16.96
C TRP A 98 9.77 -1.71 15.53
N ASP A 99 8.85 -2.16 14.67
CA ASP A 99 8.66 -1.64 13.32
C ASP A 99 7.38 -0.79 13.29
N LEU A 100 7.53 0.53 13.46
CA LEU A 100 6.42 1.48 13.34
C LEU A 100 6.07 1.68 11.86
N SER A 101 5.42 0.68 11.27
CA SER A 101 4.88 0.72 9.92
C SER A 101 3.61 -0.12 9.80
N VAL A 102 2.85 0.10 8.72
CA VAL A 102 1.60 -0.63 8.43
C VAL A 102 1.80 -2.11 8.07
N ARG A 103 3.05 -2.60 8.00
CA ARG A 103 3.42 -3.89 7.37
C ARG A 103 3.96 -4.94 8.33
N GLY A 104 4.48 -4.52 9.48
CA GLY A 104 5.15 -5.36 10.46
C GLY A 104 4.35 -5.52 11.74
N ALA A 105 5.05 -5.38 12.87
CA ALA A 105 4.48 -5.32 14.21
C ALA A 105 5.19 -4.25 15.05
N HIS A 106 4.42 -3.57 15.89
CA HIS A 106 4.88 -2.56 16.84
C HIS A 106 4.25 -2.80 18.21
N LEU A 107 4.98 -2.55 19.29
CA LEU A 107 4.47 -2.61 20.66
C LEU A 107 5.25 -1.65 21.55
N ASP A 108 4.54 -0.75 22.24
CA ASP A 108 5.05 0.03 23.37
C ASP A 108 3.99 0.16 24.47
N GLU A 109 4.25 1.01 25.46
CA GLU A 109 3.33 1.30 26.55
C GLU A 109 2.06 2.07 26.10
N THR A 110 2.04 2.60 24.88
CA THR A 110 0.93 3.40 24.34
C THR A 110 -0.02 2.57 23.50
N HIS A 111 0.49 1.61 22.72
CA HIS A 111 -0.31 0.75 21.86
C HIS A 111 0.42 -0.52 21.43
N GLY A 112 -0.32 -1.45 20.82
CA GLY A 112 0.22 -2.62 20.13
C GLY A 112 -0.43 -2.81 18.77
N PHE A 113 0.37 -2.87 17.71
CA PHE A 113 -0.05 -3.17 16.35
C PHE A 113 0.63 -4.46 15.86
N PHE A 114 -0.09 -5.31 15.13
CA PHE A 114 0.56 -6.37 14.37
C PHE A 114 -0.23 -6.81 13.14
N ASN A 115 0.50 -7.17 12.09
CA ASN A 115 0.02 -8.06 11.03
C ASN A 115 0.26 -9.51 11.40
N GLY A 116 -0.69 -10.40 11.08
CA GLY A 116 -0.56 -11.83 11.40
C GLY A 116 0.65 -12.49 10.74
N THR A 117 1.08 -12.01 9.57
CA THR A 117 2.32 -12.43 8.89
C THR A 117 3.60 -12.22 9.71
N SER A 118 3.58 -11.31 10.68
CA SER A 118 4.73 -11.02 11.55
C SER A 118 4.73 -11.83 12.84
N VAL A 119 3.60 -12.45 13.23
CA VAL A 119 3.44 -13.05 14.57
C VAL A 119 2.92 -14.47 14.58
N PHE A 120 2.20 -14.95 13.57
CA PHE A 120 1.61 -16.29 13.58
C PHE A 120 2.37 -17.25 12.66
N LEU A 121 3.01 -18.28 13.23
CA LEU A 121 3.63 -19.34 12.44
C LEU A 121 2.57 -20.17 11.69
N ARG A 122 2.76 -20.39 10.39
CA ARG A 122 1.99 -21.32 9.55
C ARG A 122 2.28 -22.75 9.97
N VAL A 123 1.24 -23.58 10.13
CA VAL A 123 1.35 -25.02 10.39
C VAL A 123 1.16 -25.79 9.09
N HIS A 124 2.26 -26.22 8.47
CA HIS A 124 2.20 -26.88 7.16
C HIS A 124 1.35 -28.16 7.21
N GLY A 125 0.46 -28.31 6.21
CA GLY A 125 -0.46 -29.45 6.10
C GLY A 125 -1.74 -29.28 6.92
N GLN A 126 -1.84 -28.23 7.73
CA GLN A 126 -2.99 -27.92 8.60
C GLN A 126 -3.43 -26.46 8.49
N ASP A 127 -2.86 -25.70 7.55
CA ASP A 127 -3.10 -24.28 7.34
C ASP A 127 -4.46 -23.95 6.71
N HIS A 128 -5.20 -24.98 6.29
CA HIS A 128 -6.61 -24.92 5.91
C HIS A 128 -7.57 -25.09 7.10
N LEU A 129 -7.07 -25.41 8.29
CA LEU A 129 -7.90 -25.59 9.48
C LEU A 129 -8.26 -24.22 10.10
N PRO A 130 -9.43 -24.12 10.76
CA PRO A 130 -9.80 -22.92 11.51
C PRO A 130 -8.77 -22.59 12.59
N CYS A 131 -8.53 -21.29 12.76
CA CYS A 131 -7.59 -20.74 13.73
C CYS A 131 -8.35 -19.98 14.82
N LEU A 132 -8.32 -20.48 16.06
CA LEU A 132 -8.75 -19.74 17.24
C LEU A 132 -7.60 -18.87 17.74
N VAL A 133 -7.87 -17.59 18.02
CA VAL A 133 -6.87 -16.61 18.43
C VAL A 133 -7.28 -15.99 19.76
N ASP A 134 -6.56 -16.31 20.84
CA ASP A 134 -6.72 -15.68 22.16
C ASP A 134 -5.82 -14.46 22.25
N LEU A 135 -6.42 -13.27 22.13
CA LEU A 135 -5.73 -12.00 22.35
C LEU A 135 -5.80 -11.64 23.83
N ALA A 136 -4.64 -11.64 24.51
CA ALA A 136 -4.56 -11.34 25.93
C ALA A 136 -4.28 -9.83 26.18
N PRO A 137 -4.80 -9.25 27.27
CA PRO A 137 -4.46 -7.88 27.65
C PRO A 137 -3.00 -7.77 28.11
N PRO A 138 -2.36 -6.58 27.96
CA PRO A 138 -1.11 -6.29 28.65
C PRO A 138 -1.33 -6.36 30.17
N ARG A 139 -0.39 -6.96 30.91
CA ARG A 139 -0.57 -7.21 32.36
C ARG A 139 -0.58 -5.93 33.20
N SER A 140 0.19 -4.93 32.81
CA SER A 140 0.45 -3.71 33.59
C SER A 140 -0.29 -2.47 33.08
N ILE A 141 -1.01 -2.57 31.94
CA ILE A 141 -1.67 -1.44 31.29
C ILE A 141 -3.17 -1.70 31.26
N GLN A 142 -3.94 -0.78 31.82
CA GLN A 142 -5.39 -0.88 31.87
C GLN A 142 -6.05 -0.05 30.78
N GLY A 143 -7.29 -0.39 30.44
CA GLY A 143 -8.12 0.40 29.51
C GLY A 143 -7.86 0.14 28.03
N TRP A 144 -6.83 -0.63 27.67
CA TRP A 144 -6.63 -1.06 26.29
C TRP A 144 -7.85 -1.84 25.77
N LYS A 145 -8.14 -1.61 24.50
CA LYS A 145 -9.18 -2.28 23.72
C LYS A 145 -8.57 -2.86 22.45
N VAL A 146 -9.29 -3.76 21.79
CA VAL A 146 -8.84 -4.44 20.57
C VAL A 146 -9.65 -3.96 19.37
N TYR A 147 -8.99 -3.47 18.32
CA TYR A 147 -9.61 -3.04 17.08
C TYR A 147 -9.11 -3.89 15.92
N THR A 148 -10.03 -4.65 15.34
CA THR A 148 -9.75 -5.56 14.24
C THR A 148 -11.04 -5.96 13.54
N SER A 149 -10.92 -6.34 12.27
CA SER A 149 -11.97 -6.98 11.50
C SER A 149 -11.98 -8.50 11.68
N LEU A 150 -11.04 -9.09 12.43
CA LEU A 150 -11.06 -10.51 12.78
C LEU A 150 -12.36 -10.83 13.55
N PRO A 151 -13.18 -11.81 13.11
CA PRO A 151 -14.42 -12.13 13.78
C PRO A 151 -14.21 -12.62 15.22
N GLU A 152 -15.05 -12.15 16.15
CA GLU A 152 -15.08 -12.74 17.49
C GLU A 152 -15.54 -14.20 17.40
N ALA A 153 -14.97 -15.10 18.23
CA ALA A 153 -15.32 -16.52 18.23
C ALA A 153 -16.68 -16.79 18.90
N ARG A 154 -17.76 -16.16 18.42
CA ARG A 154 -19.11 -16.25 19.01
C ARG A 154 -19.53 -17.71 19.16
N GLY A 155 -20.03 -18.06 20.35
CA GLY A 155 -20.38 -19.43 20.71
C GLY A 155 -19.25 -20.23 21.38
N HIS A 156 -18.01 -19.76 21.35
CA HIS A 156 -16.91 -20.36 22.11
C HIS A 156 -16.84 -19.81 23.54
N LYS A 157 -16.49 -20.66 24.51
CA LYS A 157 -16.20 -20.23 25.88
C LYS A 157 -14.95 -19.36 25.86
N GLY A 158 -15.05 -18.12 26.36
CA GLY A 158 -13.96 -17.15 26.32
C GLY A 158 -13.92 -16.29 25.05
N ALA A 159 -14.96 -16.37 24.20
CA ALA A 159 -15.14 -15.45 23.07
C ALA A 159 -14.97 -13.98 23.51
N ALA A 160 -14.21 -13.22 22.72
CA ALA A 160 -14.09 -11.79 22.92
C ALA A 160 -15.48 -11.10 22.81
N ARG A 161 -15.67 -10.04 23.58
CA ARG A 161 -16.73 -9.05 23.30
C ARG A 161 -16.20 -8.06 22.26
N ARG A 162 -17.10 -7.28 21.65
CA ARG A 162 -16.70 -6.18 20.76
C ARG A 162 -15.69 -5.27 21.48
N HIS A 163 -14.58 -5.02 20.82
CA HIS A 163 -13.41 -4.29 21.32
C HIS A 163 -12.71 -4.85 22.57
N GLY A 164 -13.02 -6.10 22.95
CA GLY A 164 -12.48 -6.75 24.14
C GLY A 164 -11.39 -7.78 23.83
N PHE A 165 -10.59 -8.11 24.84
CA PHE A 165 -9.69 -9.25 24.78
C PHE A 165 -10.43 -10.58 24.90
N GLY A 166 -9.83 -11.66 24.40
CA GLY A 166 -10.40 -13.01 24.39
C GLY A 166 -10.25 -13.71 23.04
N LEU A 167 -11.12 -14.69 22.77
CA LEU A 167 -11.06 -15.54 21.59
C LEU A 167 -11.73 -14.93 20.36
N TYR A 168 -10.99 -14.97 19.25
CA TYR A 168 -11.36 -14.66 17.88
C TYR A 168 -11.21 -15.89 16.98
N LEU A 169 -11.79 -15.86 15.79
CA LEU A 169 -11.80 -16.99 14.86
C LEU A 169 -11.49 -16.55 13.43
N ALA A 170 -10.49 -17.18 12.81
CA ALA A 170 -10.26 -17.17 11.37
C ALA A 170 -10.60 -18.55 10.78
N PRO A 171 -11.19 -18.63 9.57
CA PRO A 171 -11.51 -19.90 8.92
C PRO A 171 -10.28 -20.72 8.50
N ASP A 172 -9.15 -20.06 8.25
CA ASP A 172 -7.88 -20.66 7.82
C ASP A 172 -6.70 -19.71 8.08
N TYR A 173 -5.49 -20.13 7.73
CA TYR A 173 -4.28 -19.32 7.92
C TYR A 173 -4.23 -18.07 7.02
N ASP A 174 -4.76 -18.14 5.79
CA ASP A 174 -4.80 -16.99 4.88
C ASP A 174 -5.68 -15.87 5.44
N ALA A 175 -6.83 -16.23 6.03
CA ALA A 175 -7.66 -15.31 6.77
C ALA A 175 -6.99 -14.76 8.03
N LEU A 176 -6.34 -15.63 8.81
CA LEU A 176 -5.66 -15.24 10.04
C LEU A 176 -4.64 -14.12 9.81
N ILE A 177 -3.86 -14.19 8.74
CA ILE A 177 -2.80 -13.22 8.45
C ILE A 177 -3.29 -11.92 7.78
N ASP A 178 -4.57 -11.88 7.39
CA ASP A 178 -5.17 -10.76 6.67
C ASP A 178 -6.20 -9.99 7.51
N HIS A 179 -6.12 -10.13 8.83
CA HIS A 179 -6.81 -9.31 9.81
C HIS A 179 -5.78 -8.73 10.79
N PRO A 180 -5.17 -7.56 10.49
CA PRO A 180 -4.31 -6.88 11.45
C PRO A 180 -5.09 -6.49 12.71
N VAL A 181 -4.34 -6.24 13.77
CA VAL A 181 -4.90 -5.91 15.09
C VAL A 181 -4.21 -4.67 15.62
N GLU A 182 -5.01 -3.71 16.04
CA GLU A 182 -4.60 -2.53 16.79
C GLU A 182 -5.13 -2.62 18.24
N MET A 183 -4.26 -2.46 19.23
CA MET A 183 -4.58 -2.53 20.65
C MET A 183 -4.14 -1.25 21.34
N GLY A 184 -5.02 -0.65 22.14
CA GLY A 184 -4.68 0.59 22.84
C GLY A 184 -5.89 1.37 23.29
N THR A 185 -5.72 2.68 23.42
CA THR A 185 -6.80 3.64 23.73
C THR A 185 -6.97 4.68 22.61
N PRO A 186 -7.27 4.26 21.37
CA PRO A 186 -7.42 5.17 20.24
C PRO A 186 -8.66 6.05 20.37
N GLN A 187 -8.67 7.15 19.61
CA GLN A 187 -9.89 7.90 19.31
C GLN A 187 -10.67 7.16 18.23
N VAL A 188 -11.97 6.93 18.44
CA VAL A 188 -12.77 6.05 17.57
C VAL A 188 -14.07 6.71 17.16
N SER A 189 -14.47 6.51 15.92
CA SER A 189 -15.81 6.81 15.40
C SER A 189 -16.33 5.64 14.58
N SER A 190 -17.65 5.51 14.48
CA SER A 190 -18.31 4.45 13.71
C SER A 190 -19.42 5.02 12.86
N PHE A 191 -19.65 4.42 11.69
CA PHE A 191 -20.74 4.78 10.79
C PHE A 191 -21.24 3.56 10.03
N VAL A 192 -22.37 3.71 9.34
CA VAL A 192 -22.95 2.68 8.48
C VAL A 192 -22.98 3.20 7.05
N ALA A 193 -22.44 2.43 6.11
CA ALA A 193 -22.51 2.69 4.68
C ALA A 193 -23.29 1.55 4.01
N HIS A 194 -24.46 1.87 3.43
CA HIS A 194 -25.36 0.89 2.80
C HIS A 194 -25.65 -0.36 3.66
N GLY A 195 -25.86 -0.16 4.97
CA GLY A 195 -26.20 -1.23 5.92
C GLY A 195 -25.01 -2.00 6.47
N ALA A 196 -23.77 -1.68 6.07
CA ALA A 196 -22.56 -2.31 6.56
C ALA A 196 -21.82 -1.40 7.57
N GLU A 197 -21.41 -1.96 8.70
CA GLU A 197 -20.71 -1.26 9.79
C GLU A 197 -19.27 -0.92 9.40
N HIS A 198 -18.84 0.30 9.69
CA HIS A 198 -17.48 0.78 9.51
C HIS A 198 -16.97 1.46 10.78
N GLU A 199 -15.69 1.29 11.07
CA GLU A 199 -15.00 1.90 12.22
C GLU A 199 -13.77 2.69 11.74
N LEU A 200 -13.61 3.89 12.27
CA LEU A 200 -12.40 4.70 12.14
C LEU A 200 -11.67 4.70 13.48
N VAL A 201 -10.42 4.25 13.48
CA VAL A 201 -9.61 4.06 14.69
C VAL A 201 -8.34 4.88 14.53
N PHE A 202 -8.14 5.89 15.38
CA PHE A 202 -6.96 6.77 15.35
C PHE A 202 -6.09 6.55 16.59
N THR A 203 -4.94 5.91 16.39
CA THR A 203 -3.90 5.73 17.41
C THR A 203 -2.84 6.82 17.29
N GLY A 204 -2.28 7.22 18.43
CA GLY A 204 -1.32 8.32 18.54
C GLY A 204 -1.99 9.59 19.05
N VAL A 205 -1.17 10.57 19.42
CA VAL A 205 -1.69 11.83 19.94
C VAL A 205 -2.27 12.63 18.77
N ALA A 206 -3.53 13.06 18.87
CA ALA A 206 -4.18 13.89 17.83
C ALA A 206 -5.21 14.80 18.50
N PRO A 207 -4.77 15.92 19.12
CA PRO A 207 -5.67 16.76 19.91
C PRO A 207 -6.69 17.46 19.00
N ASN A 208 -7.93 17.58 19.47
CA ASN A 208 -9.03 18.26 18.79
C ASN A 208 -9.32 17.72 17.38
N LEU A 209 -9.09 16.43 17.13
CA LEU A 209 -9.41 15.78 15.85
C LEU A 209 -10.91 15.94 15.52
N ASP A 210 -11.23 16.44 14.32
CA ASP A 210 -12.62 16.59 13.89
C ASP A 210 -13.15 15.26 13.34
N LEU A 211 -13.42 14.32 14.26
CA LEU A 211 -13.92 12.99 13.93
C LEU A 211 -15.27 13.04 13.19
N ALA A 212 -16.13 14.02 13.50
CA ALA A 212 -17.44 14.12 12.85
C ALA A 212 -17.29 14.42 11.36
N ARG A 213 -16.41 15.36 11.01
CA ARG A 213 -16.10 15.68 9.62
C ARG A 213 -15.45 14.49 8.90
N ILE A 214 -14.45 13.86 9.52
CA ILE A 214 -13.78 12.71 8.91
C ILE A 214 -14.77 11.57 8.66
N THR A 215 -15.60 11.25 9.64
CA THR A 215 -16.62 10.21 9.53
C THR A 215 -17.59 10.49 8.38
N GLU A 216 -18.05 11.72 8.22
CA GLU A 216 -18.98 12.07 7.14
C GLU A 216 -18.33 11.98 5.75
N ASP A 217 -17.10 12.47 5.59
CA ASP A 217 -16.40 12.42 4.31
C ASP A 217 -16.06 10.96 3.93
N VAL A 218 -15.56 10.16 4.88
CA VAL A 218 -15.26 8.74 4.65
C VAL A 218 -16.52 7.92 4.40
N ARG A 219 -17.64 8.22 5.07
CA ARG A 219 -18.94 7.58 4.80
C ARG A 219 -19.36 7.77 3.35
N LYS A 220 -19.30 9.00 2.82
CA LYS A 220 -19.64 9.28 1.40
C LYS A 220 -18.77 8.50 0.44
N ILE A 221 -17.46 8.41 0.72
CA ILE A 221 -16.52 7.62 -0.09
C ILE A 221 -16.95 6.16 -0.09
N CYS A 222 -17.15 5.55 1.08
CA CYS A 222 -17.52 4.14 1.21
C CYS A 222 -18.85 3.83 0.50
N GLU A 223 -19.89 4.64 0.70
CA GLU A 223 -21.18 4.48 0.02
C GLU A 223 -21.04 4.55 -1.51
N THR A 224 -20.24 5.49 -2.00
CA THR A 224 -19.98 5.65 -3.43
C THR A 224 -19.28 4.42 -4.01
N GLN A 225 -18.27 3.87 -3.33
CA GLN A 225 -17.55 2.69 -3.80
C GLN A 225 -18.41 1.42 -3.76
N ILE A 226 -19.22 1.24 -2.70
CA ILE A 226 -20.18 0.12 -2.62
C ILE A 226 -21.18 0.19 -3.78
N ALA A 227 -21.78 1.36 -4.02
CA ALA A 227 -22.72 1.55 -5.12
C ALA A 227 -22.07 1.44 -6.51
N PHE A 228 -20.76 1.74 -6.63
CA PHE A 228 -20.03 1.60 -7.88
C PHE A 228 -19.96 0.15 -8.35
N PHE A 229 -19.58 -0.77 -7.47
CA PHE A 229 -19.45 -2.21 -7.78
C PHE A 229 -20.79 -2.96 -7.71
N GLU A 230 -21.69 -2.56 -6.82
CA GLU A 230 -22.99 -3.20 -6.58
C GLU A 230 -24.14 -2.17 -6.71
N PRO A 231 -24.38 -1.57 -7.88
CA PRO A 231 -25.34 -0.46 -8.03
C PRO A 231 -26.79 -0.83 -7.71
N ARG A 232 -27.14 -2.12 -7.79
CA ARG A 232 -28.48 -2.64 -7.46
C ARG A 232 -28.58 -3.12 -6.02
N SER A 233 -27.66 -4.01 -5.61
CA SER A 233 -27.73 -4.66 -4.30
C SER A 233 -27.19 -3.78 -3.17
N LYS A 234 -26.25 -2.89 -3.49
CA LYS A 234 -25.46 -2.08 -2.54
C LYS A 234 -24.82 -2.95 -1.44
N ARG A 235 -24.46 -4.19 -1.77
CA ARG A 235 -23.82 -5.12 -0.84
C ARG A 235 -22.34 -4.76 -0.70
N ALA A 236 -21.92 -4.49 0.54
CA ALA A 236 -20.50 -4.33 0.85
C ALA A 236 -19.76 -5.68 0.72
N PRO A 237 -18.56 -5.70 0.11
CA PRO A 237 -17.84 -6.92 -0.23
C PRO A 237 -17.28 -7.64 1.00
N PHE A 238 -16.88 -6.88 2.02
CA PHE A 238 -16.26 -7.43 3.24
C PHE A 238 -17.21 -8.27 4.10
N LEU A 239 -18.52 -8.18 3.85
CA LEU A 239 -19.53 -9.00 4.53
C LEU A 239 -19.44 -10.49 4.21
N ASP A 240 -18.56 -10.89 3.28
CA ASP A 240 -18.21 -12.29 3.04
C ASP A 240 -17.22 -12.88 4.05
N SER A 241 -16.52 -12.03 4.82
CA SER A 241 -15.38 -12.40 5.67
C SER A 241 -15.39 -11.75 7.06
N SER A 242 -16.10 -10.64 7.24
CA SER A 242 -16.28 -9.96 8.53
C SER A 242 -17.65 -9.26 8.61
N ASP A 243 -18.09 -8.90 9.82
CA ASP A 243 -19.34 -8.14 10.02
C ASP A 243 -19.13 -6.61 9.93
N ARG A 244 -17.88 -6.15 9.76
CA ARG A 244 -17.50 -4.72 9.74
C ARG A 244 -16.23 -4.47 8.93
N TYR A 245 -16.01 -3.21 8.58
CA TYR A 245 -14.74 -2.73 8.03
C TYR A 245 -14.01 -1.77 8.99
N VAL A 246 -12.71 -1.96 9.20
CA VAL A 246 -11.94 -1.14 10.17
C VAL A 246 -10.81 -0.38 9.48
N PHE A 247 -10.79 0.94 9.62
CA PHE A 247 -9.67 1.80 9.22
C PHE A 247 -8.78 2.10 10.43
N MET A 248 -7.67 1.37 10.56
CA MET A 248 -6.69 1.54 11.66
C MET A 248 -5.64 2.56 11.27
N THR A 249 -5.69 3.76 11.84
CA THR A 249 -4.84 4.89 11.47
C THR A 249 -3.85 5.25 12.57
N MET A 250 -2.57 5.06 12.29
CA MET A 250 -1.46 5.56 13.11
C MET A 250 -1.14 7.02 12.78
N VAL A 251 -1.27 7.91 13.76
CA VAL A 251 -1.04 9.35 13.61
C VAL A 251 0.35 9.73 14.12
N THR A 252 1.22 10.17 13.20
CA THR A 252 2.62 10.53 13.49
C THR A 252 2.93 12.00 13.11
N GLY A 253 4.19 12.43 13.16
CA GLY A 253 4.59 13.79 12.75
C GLY A 253 4.64 13.99 11.23
N ASP A 254 5.05 12.94 10.51
CA ASP A 254 5.42 12.99 9.09
C ASP A 254 5.17 11.67 8.32
N GLY A 255 4.54 10.67 8.93
CA GLY A 255 4.28 9.38 8.31
C GLY A 255 3.18 9.42 7.25
N TYR A 256 3.31 8.56 6.23
CA TYR A 256 2.31 8.33 5.19
C TYR A 256 2.41 6.89 4.69
N GLY A 257 1.28 6.23 4.49
CA GLY A 257 1.22 4.90 3.86
C GLY A 257 -0.02 4.12 4.25
N GLY A 258 -0.37 3.12 3.45
CA GLY A 258 -1.49 2.23 3.68
C GLY A 258 -1.12 0.78 3.38
N LEU A 259 -1.93 -0.14 3.89
CA LEU A 259 -1.94 -1.54 3.51
C LEU A 259 -3.36 -2.07 3.57
N GLU A 260 -3.78 -2.71 2.49
CA GLU A 260 -5.12 -3.22 2.27
C GLU A 260 -5.33 -4.61 2.90
N HIS A 261 -6.52 -4.85 3.46
CA HIS A 261 -6.93 -6.15 3.96
C HIS A 261 -8.37 -6.47 3.57
N ARG A 262 -8.77 -7.75 3.64
CA ARG A 262 -10.09 -8.22 3.17
C ARG A 262 -11.28 -7.46 3.76
N ALA A 263 -11.14 -6.94 4.98
CA ALA A 263 -12.18 -6.25 5.74
C ALA A 263 -11.61 -5.12 6.61
N SER A 264 -10.43 -4.59 6.28
CA SER A 264 -9.82 -3.48 7.02
C SER A 264 -8.67 -2.86 6.23
N THR A 265 -8.09 -1.81 6.77
CA THR A 265 -6.80 -1.28 6.31
C THR A 265 -5.99 -0.76 7.49
N ALA A 266 -4.67 -0.89 7.41
CA ALA A 266 -3.72 -0.21 8.28
C ALA A 266 -3.17 1.02 7.56
N LEU A 267 -3.35 2.19 8.16
CA LEU A 267 -2.98 3.50 7.63
C LEU A 267 -1.96 4.17 8.54
N MET A 268 -1.11 5.00 7.95
CA MET A 268 -0.28 5.94 8.66
C MET A 268 -0.41 7.32 8.02
N THR A 269 -0.57 8.36 8.84
CA THR A 269 -0.73 9.73 8.35
C THR A 269 -0.10 10.74 9.30
N ALA A 270 0.32 11.88 8.75
CA ALA A 270 0.86 12.97 9.54
C ALA A 270 -0.27 13.72 10.22
N ARG A 271 -0.07 14.07 11.49
CA ARG A 271 -1.06 14.78 12.31
C ARG A 271 -1.54 16.09 11.69
N LYS A 272 -0.64 16.80 11.01
CA LYS A 272 -0.93 18.07 10.31
C LYS A 272 -1.88 17.91 9.12
N ASP A 273 -2.02 16.68 8.61
CA ASP A 273 -2.85 16.36 7.46
C ASP A 273 -4.29 16.00 7.88
N LEU A 274 -4.56 15.85 9.18
CA LEU A 274 -5.91 15.59 9.69
C LEU A 274 -6.60 16.89 10.11
N PRO A 275 -7.92 17.03 9.87
CA PRO A 275 -8.67 18.22 10.24
C PRO A 275 -8.86 18.29 11.75
N VAL A 276 -8.76 19.50 12.30
CA VAL A 276 -9.06 19.77 13.72
C VAL A 276 -10.29 20.65 13.87
N MET A 277 -10.95 20.55 15.02
CA MET A 277 -12.16 21.32 15.34
C MET A 277 -11.94 22.83 15.09
N GLY A 278 -12.86 23.43 14.34
CA GLY A 278 -12.83 24.86 13.99
C GLY A 278 -11.98 25.21 12.75
N GLN A 279 -11.19 24.28 12.21
CA GLN A 279 -10.45 24.49 10.97
C GLN A 279 -11.40 24.63 9.77
N GLN A 280 -11.25 25.73 9.02
CA GLN A 280 -12.02 25.96 7.80
C GLN A 280 -11.31 25.39 6.57
N GLY A 281 -12.09 24.90 5.60
CA GLY A 281 -11.56 24.30 4.38
C GLY A 281 -10.93 22.92 4.59
N GLN A 282 -10.53 22.26 3.50
CA GLN A 282 -9.96 20.90 3.53
C GLN A 282 -8.44 20.91 3.65
N GLY A 283 -7.74 21.78 2.92
CA GLY A 283 -6.28 21.75 2.82
C GLY A 283 -5.78 20.59 1.93
N GLU A 284 -4.51 20.64 1.51
CA GLU A 284 -3.90 19.56 0.70
C GLU A 284 -3.67 18.28 1.48
N GLY A 285 -3.23 18.38 2.74
CA GLY A 285 -2.97 17.22 3.60
C GLY A 285 -4.19 16.32 3.79
N TYR A 286 -5.33 16.91 4.19
CA TYR A 286 -6.55 16.14 4.42
C TYR A 286 -7.12 15.53 3.13
N ARG A 287 -6.97 16.20 1.98
CA ARG A 287 -7.27 15.60 0.68
C ARG A 287 -6.39 14.38 0.40
N GLY A 288 -5.10 14.47 0.71
CA GLY A 288 -4.18 13.33 0.62
C GLY A 288 -4.58 12.16 1.53
N PHE A 289 -5.04 12.46 2.75
CA PHE A 289 -5.57 11.44 3.66
C PHE A 289 -6.86 10.78 3.13
N LEU A 290 -7.81 11.55 2.62
CA LEU A 290 -9.03 11.00 2.01
C LEU A 290 -8.71 10.17 0.75
N GLY A 291 -7.72 10.59 -0.05
CA GLY A 291 -7.22 9.82 -1.18
C GLY A 291 -6.67 8.47 -0.73
N LEU A 292 -5.85 8.45 0.32
CA LEU A 292 -5.35 7.22 0.94
C LEU A 292 -6.49 6.31 1.44
N VAL A 293 -7.49 6.88 2.13
CA VAL A 293 -8.68 6.12 2.56
C VAL A 293 -9.43 5.51 1.36
N SER A 294 -9.64 6.30 0.30
CA SER A 294 -10.31 5.86 -0.92
C SER A 294 -9.55 4.73 -1.61
N HIS A 295 -8.21 4.85 -1.67
CA HIS A 295 -7.30 3.85 -2.25
C HIS A 295 -7.41 2.50 -1.54
N GLU A 296 -7.17 2.49 -0.22
CA GLU A 296 -7.17 1.26 0.56
C GLU A 296 -8.57 0.63 0.67
N TYR A 297 -9.64 1.45 0.69
CA TYR A 297 -10.99 0.92 0.66
C TYR A 297 -11.34 0.29 -0.69
N PHE A 298 -10.89 0.88 -1.80
CA PHE A 298 -11.10 0.31 -3.14
C PHE A 298 -10.39 -1.04 -3.30
N HIS A 299 -9.24 -1.18 -2.63
CA HIS A 299 -8.53 -2.44 -2.58
C HIS A 299 -9.32 -3.60 -1.95
N THR A 300 -10.36 -3.31 -1.16
CA THR A 300 -11.31 -4.33 -0.67
C THR A 300 -11.93 -5.12 -1.84
N TRP A 301 -12.17 -4.49 -2.98
CA TRP A 301 -12.54 -5.19 -4.22
C TRP A 301 -11.28 -5.60 -4.99
N ASN A 302 -10.37 -4.67 -5.24
CA ASN A 302 -9.24 -4.81 -6.15
C ASN A 302 -7.95 -4.40 -5.46
N VAL A 303 -7.29 -5.20 -4.62
CA VAL A 303 -6.71 -6.50 -4.97
C VAL A 303 -7.08 -7.63 -3.99
N LYS A 304 -7.96 -7.38 -3.01
CA LYS A 304 -8.30 -8.42 -2.03
C LYS A 304 -9.17 -9.54 -2.61
N ARG A 305 -10.01 -9.26 -3.61
CA ARG A 305 -10.94 -10.23 -4.21
C ARG A 305 -10.72 -10.39 -5.71
N ILE A 306 -10.67 -9.28 -6.45
CA ILE A 306 -10.21 -9.25 -7.83
C ILE A 306 -8.68 -9.17 -7.77
N LYS A 307 -7.97 -10.25 -8.15
CA LYS A 307 -6.50 -10.31 -8.04
C LYS A 307 -5.90 -11.14 -9.18
N PRO A 308 -4.58 -11.07 -9.44
CA PRO A 308 -3.97 -11.88 -10.49
C PRO A 308 -4.02 -13.35 -10.12
N GLU A 309 -4.07 -14.23 -11.12
CA GLU A 309 -4.04 -15.69 -10.90
C GLU A 309 -2.81 -16.14 -10.10
N ALA A 310 -1.67 -15.46 -10.28
CA ALA A 310 -0.45 -15.70 -9.49
C ALA A 310 -0.68 -15.62 -7.97
N PHE A 311 -1.63 -14.80 -7.51
CA PHE A 311 -1.93 -14.59 -6.08
C PHE A 311 -3.02 -15.53 -5.55
N VAL A 312 -3.39 -16.57 -6.30
CA VAL A 312 -4.49 -17.50 -5.96
C VAL A 312 -3.99 -18.96 -5.95
N PRO A 313 -3.52 -19.48 -4.81
CA PRO A 313 -3.21 -18.77 -3.56
C PRO A 313 -1.83 -18.07 -3.61
N TYR A 314 -1.54 -17.21 -2.63
CA TYR A 314 -0.23 -16.61 -2.47
C TYR A 314 0.86 -17.66 -2.14
N ASP A 315 2.05 -17.49 -2.73
CA ASP A 315 3.27 -18.08 -2.20
C ASP A 315 4.03 -17.09 -1.31
N LEU A 316 3.89 -17.27 0.00
CA LEU A 316 4.49 -16.37 1.00
C LEU A 316 5.97 -16.65 1.30
N SER A 317 6.58 -17.65 0.66
CA SER A 317 7.98 -18.04 0.90
C SER A 317 8.99 -17.36 -0.03
N GLN A 318 8.50 -16.84 -1.17
CA GLN A 318 9.34 -16.28 -2.24
C GLN A 318 8.61 -15.12 -2.96
N PRO A 319 9.30 -14.35 -3.81
CA PRO A 319 8.65 -13.35 -4.66
C PRO A 319 7.57 -13.97 -5.55
N ASP A 320 6.34 -13.46 -5.45
CA ASP A 320 5.21 -13.88 -6.27
C ASP A 320 5.05 -12.89 -7.43
N LEU A 321 5.44 -13.31 -8.65
CA LEU A 321 5.68 -12.41 -9.78
C LEU A 321 4.43 -12.27 -10.67
N THR A 322 4.07 -11.03 -11.01
CA THR A 322 2.98 -10.72 -11.95
C THR A 322 3.28 -9.45 -12.75
N ARG A 323 2.78 -9.35 -13.99
CA ARG A 323 2.82 -8.11 -14.78
C ARG A 323 1.57 -7.25 -14.62
N LEU A 324 0.64 -7.63 -13.74
CA LEU A 324 -0.67 -7.01 -13.65
C LEU A 324 -0.83 -5.96 -12.54
N LEU A 325 0.22 -5.60 -11.79
CA LEU A 325 0.11 -4.55 -10.77
C LEU A 325 -0.31 -3.19 -11.36
N TRP A 326 -0.05 -2.90 -12.64
CA TRP A 326 -0.62 -1.69 -13.26
C TRP A 326 -2.15 -1.72 -13.41
N VAL A 327 -2.77 -2.90 -13.32
CA VAL A 327 -4.23 -3.06 -13.20
C VAL A 327 -4.63 -2.94 -11.73
N PHE A 328 -4.00 -3.71 -10.84
CA PHE A 328 -4.41 -3.79 -9.44
C PHE A 328 -4.11 -2.52 -8.63
N GLU A 329 -3.01 -1.86 -8.93
CA GLU A 329 -2.53 -0.63 -8.28
C GLU A 329 -2.82 0.58 -9.17
N GLY A 330 -2.54 0.48 -10.47
CA GLY A 330 -2.77 1.58 -11.39
C GLY A 330 -4.24 1.92 -11.58
N PHE A 331 -5.16 0.94 -11.69
CA PHE A 331 -6.59 1.27 -11.78
C PHE A 331 -7.10 1.80 -10.45
N THR A 332 -6.60 1.28 -9.33
CA THR A 332 -6.92 1.80 -7.99
C THR A 332 -6.47 3.25 -7.85
N SER A 333 -5.26 3.61 -8.29
CA SER A 333 -4.75 4.99 -8.36
C SER A 333 -5.46 5.92 -9.35
N TYR A 334 -6.29 5.38 -10.24
CA TYR A 334 -7.17 6.20 -11.07
C TYR A 334 -8.52 6.41 -10.37
N TYR A 335 -9.04 5.35 -9.76
CA TYR A 335 -10.33 5.37 -9.10
C TYR A 335 -10.32 6.05 -7.73
N ASP A 336 -9.21 6.03 -6.99
CA ASP A 336 -9.13 6.64 -5.66
C ASP A 336 -9.51 8.13 -5.69
N ASP A 337 -8.89 8.91 -6.56
CA ASP A 337 -9.16 10.34 -6.78
C ASP A 337 -10.50 10.58 -7.49
N LEU A 338 -10.86 9.75 -8.48
CA LEU A 338 -12.12 9.89 -9.20
C LEU A 338 -13.33 9.64 -8.28
N LEU A 339 -13.21 8.70 -7.35
CA LEU A 339 -14.27 8.37 -6.39
C LEU A 339 -14.36 9.41 -5.28
N LEU A 340 -13.29 10.14 -4.96
CA LEU A 340 -13.41 11.35 -4.13
C LEU A 340 -14.29 12.40 -4.81
N LEU A 341 -14.12 12.62 -6.11
CA LEU A 341 -14.97 13.55 -6.87
C LEU A 341 -16.42 13.04 -6.92
N ARG A 342 -16.63 11.77 -7.26
CA ARG A 342 -17.97 11.18 -7.40
C ARG A 342 -18.74 11.10 -6.08
N SER A 343 -18.04 10.99 -4.96
CA SER A 343 -18.64 11.04 -3.62
C SER A 343 -18.93 12.46 -3.13
N GLY A 344 -18.42 13.48 -3.82
CA GLY A 344 -18.50 14.88 -3.41
C GLY A 344 -17.56 15.23 -2.24
N ALA A 345 -16.59 14.36 -1.91
CA ALA A 345 -15.58 14.62 -0.90
C ALA A 345 -14.54 15.66 -1.36
N ILE A 346 -14.36 15.83 -2.67
CA ILE A 346 -13.56 16.91 -3.27
C ILE A 346 -14.31 17.57 -4.43
N THR A 347 -13.88 18.77 -4.82
CA THR A 347 -14.45 19.49 -5.96
C THR A 347 -13.79 19.09 -7.28
N GLN A 348 -14.42 19.38 -8.42
CA GLN A 348 -13.82 19.16 -9.74
C GLN A 348 -12.47 19.91 -9.92
N PRO A 349 -12.32 21.18 -9.49
CA PRO A 349 -11.01 21.84 -9.50
C PRO A 349 -9.95 21.15 -8.63
N ASP A 350 -10.33 20.50 -7.53
CA ASP A 350 -9.39 19.69 -6.74
C ASP A 350 -8.97 18.45 -7.51
N TYR A 351 -9.92 17.72 -8.10
CA TYR A 351 -9.64 16.52 -8.91
C TYR A 351 -8.72 16.83 -10.10
N LEU A 352 -8.99 17.90 -10.86
CA LEU A 352 -8.15 18.29 -11.99
C LEU A 352 -6.72 18.66 -11.55
N ARG A 353 -6.55 19.23 -10.35
CA ARG A 353 -5.23 19.50 -9.77
C ARG A 353 -4.50 18.22 -9.38
N LEU A 354 -5.20 17.23 -8.81
CA LEU A 354 -4.62 15.92 -8.49
C LEU A 354 -4.19 15.18 -9.77
N LEU A 355 -5.07 15.13 -10.77
CA LEU A 355 -4.76 14.51 -12.06
C LEU A 355 -3.58 15.22 -12.76
N ALA A 356 -3.54 16.55 -12.75
CA ALA A 356 -2.43 17.32 -13.29
C ALA A 356 -1.10 17.02 -12.56
N LYS A 357 -1.13 16.85 -11.24
CA LYS A 357 0.04 16.44 -10.44
C LYS A 357 0.53 15.04 -10.83
N THR A 358 -0.36 14.09 -11.06
CA THR A 358 -0.02 12.74 -11.53
C THR A 358 0.62 12.77 -12.92
N ILE A 359 0.02 13.50 -13.87
CA ILE A 359 0.58 13.69 -15.22
C ILE A 359 1.97 14.32 -15.17
N THR A 360 2.14 15.38 -14.37
CA THR A 360 3.41 16.08 -14.16
C THR A 360 4.47 15.14 -13.58
N SER A 361 4.10 14.35 -12.56
CA SER A 361 5.03 13.41 -11.90
C SER A 361 5.58 12.39 -12.89
N VAL A 362 4.73 11.80 -13.72
CA VAL A 362 5.15 10.85 -14.77
C VAL A 362 6.04 11.55 -15.79
N ALA A 363 5.63 12.72 -16.31
CA ALA A 363 6.38 13.45 -17.33
C ALA A 363 7.80 13.84 -16.87
N ARG A 364 7.99 14.16 -15.58
CA ARG A 364 9.27 14.50 -14.93
C ARG A 364 10.20 13.30 -14.69
N THR A 365 9.85 12.10 -15.16
CA THR A 365 10.70 10.90 -15.02
C THR A 365 11.14 10.39 -16.41
N PRO A 366 12.43 10.48 -16.75
CA PRO A 366 12.95 9.90 -17.98
C PRO A 366 12.74 8.38 -18.09
N GLY A 367 12.74 7.68 -16.96
CA GLY A 367 12.55 6.23 -16.91
C GLY A 367 11.25 5.72 -17.51
N ARG A 368 10.22 6.58 -17.63
CA ARG A 368 8.95 6.24 -18.30
C ARG A 368 9.12 5.81 -19.77
N LEU A 369 10.21 6.22 -20.42
CA LEU A 369 10.52 5.88 -21.81
C LEU A 369 11.40 4.62 -21.94
N LYS A 370 11.85 4.06 -20.82
CA LYS A 370 12.77 2.90 -20.76
C LYS A 370 12.14 1.64 -20.20
N GLN A 371 11.16 1.79 -19.30
CA GLN A 371 10.46 0.68 -18.66
C GLN A 371 8.96 0.82 -18.90
N SER A 372 8.30 -0.26 -19.29
CA SER A 372 6.84 -0.34 -19.34
C SER A 372 6.24 -0.53 -17.95
N VAL A 373 4.95 -0.24 -17.77
CA VAL A 373 4.29 -0.47 -16.45
C VAL A 373 4.13 -1.96 -16.14
N ALA A 374 4.01 -2.81 -17.17
CA ALA A 374 4.02 -4.27 -17.02
C ALA A 374 5.38 -4.81 -16.55
N GLU A 375 6.49 -4.30 -17.08
CA GLU A 375 7.83 -4.64 -16.59
C GLU A 375 8.07 -4.10 -15.18
N SER A 376 7.62 -2.88 -14.89
CA SER A 376 7.73 -2.31 -13.54
C SER A 376 6.98 -3.14 -12.49
N SER A 377 5.80 -3.66 -12.84
CA SER A 377 5.04 -4.61 -12.03
C SER A 377 5.85 -5.88 -11.74
N PHE A 378 6.43 -6.49 -12.77
CA PHE A 378 7.22 -7.71 -12.63
C PHE A 378 8.47 -7.49 -11.77
N ASP A 379 9.14 -6.35 -11.98
CA ASP A 379 10.36 -5.94 -11.27
C ASP A 379 10.08 -5.29 -9.91
N ALA A 380 8.84 -5.32 -9.40
CA ALA A 380 8.47 -4.63 -8.17
C ALA A 380 9.40 -5.01 -7.00
N TRP A 381 9.65 -6.32 -6.86
CA TRP A 381 10.46 -6.95 -5.82
C TRP A 381 11.92 -6.51 -5.76
N THR A 382 12.49 -6.09 -6.89
CA THR A 382 13.93 -5.86 -7.04
C THR A 382 14.27 -4.42 -7.39
N ARG A 383 13.40 -3.72 -8.12
CA ARG A 383 13.65 -2.34 -8.57
C ARG A 383 12.70 -1.35 -7.90
N TYR A 384 11.38 -1.57 -7.93
CA TYR A 384 10.43 -0.57 -7.43
C TYR A 384 10.43 -0.43 -5.90
N TYR A 385 10.53 -1.53 -5.15
CA TYR A 385 10.63 -1.47 -3.68
C TYR A 385 12.06 -1.20 -3.18
N LYS A 386 13.05 -1.18 -4.08
CA LYS A 386 14.47 -0.93 -3.78
C LYS A 386 15.01 0.20 -4.66
N GLN A 387 14.28 1.31 -4.72
CA GLN A 387 14.69 2.48 -5.49
C GLN A 387 15.96 3.11 -4.93
N ASP A 388 16.72 3.66 -5.85
CA ASP A 388 18.01 4.31 -5.68
C ASP A 388 18.02 5.67 -6.38
N GLU A 389 19.18 6.33 -6.38
CA GLU A 389 19.37 7.63 -7.01
C GLU A 389 19.12 7.66 -8.52
N ASN A 390 19.25 6.51 -9.20
CA ASN A 390 19.06 6.37 -10.64
C ASN A 390 17.62 5.99 -11.03
N SER A 391 16.78 5.68 -10.05
CA SER A 391 15.40 5.24 -10.28
C SER A 391 14.57 6.20 -11.14
N PRO A 392 14.62 7.54 -10.97
CA PRO A 392 13.91 8.46 -11.87
C PRO A 392 14.32 8.36 -13.35
N ASN A 393 15.56 7.94 -13.63
CA ASN A 393 16.09 7.80 -14.99
C ASN A 393 15.75 6.45 -15.64
N ALA A 394 15.54 5.41 -14.81
CA ALA A 394 15.50 4.02 -15.27
C ALA A 394 14.16 3.31 -15.03
N LEU A 395 13.32 3.83 -14.13
CA LEU A 395 12.08 3.20 -13.70
C LEU A 395 10.86 4.06 -14.01
N VAL A 396 9.71 3.40 -13.97
CA VAL A 396 8.41 4.07 -13.96
C VAL A 396 7.54 3.49 -12.86
N SER A 397 6.65 4.29 -12.27
CA SER A 397 5.69 3.78 -11.30
C SER A 397 4.50 3.13 -12.00
N TYR A 398 4.25 1.85 -11.68
CA TYR A 398 3.03 1.16 -12.11
C TYR A 398 1.77 1.69 -11.41
N TYR A 399 1.90 2.51 -10.36
CA TYR A 399 0.79 3.30 -9.78
C TYR A 399 0.47 4.50 -10.67
N THR A 400 1.40 5.47 -10.76
CA THR A 400 1.08 6.77 -11.40
C THR A 400 0.95 6.66 -12.92
N LYS A 401 1.84 5.93 -13.61
CA LYS A 401 1.67 5.68 -15.05
C LYS A 401 0.56 4.67 -15.31
N GLY A 402 0.35 3.71 -14.42
CA GLY A 402 -0.80 2.79 -14.49
C GLY A 402 -2.14 3.53 -14.43
N ALA A 403 -2.28 4.53 -13.56
CA ALA A 403 -3.45 5.40 -13.50
C ALA A 403 -3.69 6.17 -14.80
N LEU A 404 -2.64 6.64 -15.47
CA LEU A 404 -2.77 7.28 -16.79
C LEU A 404 -3.17 6.28 -17.89
N VAL A 405 -2.71 5.02 -17.81
CA VAL A 405 -3.17 3.94 -18.69
C VAL A 405 -4.65 3.63 -18.43
N ALA A 406 -5.09 3.59 -17.17
CA ALA A 406 -6.48 3.39 -16.79
C ALA A 406 -7.38 4.53 -17.31
N LEU A 407 -6.98 5.79 -17.10
CA LEU A 407 -7.65 6.97 -17.64
C LEU A 407 -7.74 6.90 -19.17
N GLY A 408 -6.64 6.53 -19.84
CA GLY A 408 -6.63 6.38 -21.29
C GLY A 408 -7.57 5.29 -21.81
N LEU A 409 -7.65 4.16 -21.11
CA LEU A 409 -8.61 3.10 -21.40
C LEU A 409 -10.06 3.58 -21.19
N ASP A 410 -10.35 4.26 -20.09
CA ASP A 410 -11.68 4.81 -19.82
C ASP A 410 -12.14 5.77 -20.93
N LEU A 411 -11.28 6.73 -21.30
CA LEU A 411 -11.56 7.70 -22.36
C LEU A 411 -11.70 7.05 -23.73
N LEU A 412 -10.85 6.05 -24.05
CA LEU A 412 -10.95 5.29 -25.29
C LEU A 412 -12.28 4.53 -25.36
N ILE A 413 -12.66 3.80 -24.31
CA ILE A 413 -13.91 3.04 -24.28
C ILE A 413 -15.10 3.98 -24.46
N ARG A 414 -15.13 5.12 -23.74
CA ARG A 414 -16.19 6.13 -23.89
C ARG A 414 -16.27 6.65 -25.32
N ARG A 415 -15.13 6.95 -25.95
CA ARG A 415 -15.08 7.45 -27.34
C ARG A 415 -15.64 6.43 -28.33
N GLU A 416 -15.14 5.19 -28.29
CA GLU A 416 -15.51 4.15 -29.27
C GLU A 416 -16.97 3.66 -29.10
N THR A 417 -17.55 3.87 -27.91
CA THR A 417 -18.93 3.46 -27.61
C THR A 417 -19.92 4.63 -27.56
N GLY A 418 -19.50 5.85 -27.93
CA GLY A 418 -20.36 7.04 -27.84
C GLY A 418 -20.86 7.35 -26.43
N GLY A 419 -20.09 6.97 -25.40
CA GLY A 419 -20.40 7.15 -23.99
C GLY A 419 -21.26 6.05 -23.37
N ALA A 420 -21.62 5.01 -24.11
CA ALA A 420 -22.46 3.92 -23.61
C ALA A 420 -21.73 3.02 -22.58
N HIS A 421 -20.40 2.87 -22.73
CA HIS A 421 -19.57 2.10 -21.82
C HIS A 421 -18.37 2.91 -21.32
N SER A 422 -17.75 2.41 -20.26
CA SER A 422 -16.58 2.99 -19.61
C SER A 422 -15.73 1.92 -18.93
N LEU A 423 -14.59 2.32 -18.33
CA LEU A 423 -13.81 1.42 -17.49
C LEU A 423 -14.63 0.90 -16.29
N ASP A 424 -15.68 1.60 -15.88
CA ASP A 424 -16.57 1.17 -14.80
C ASP A 424 -17.24 -0.17 -15.12
N ASP A 425 -17.62 -0.39 -16.39
CA ASP A 425 -18.25 -1.63 -16.84
C ASP A 425 -17.26 -2.80 -16.81
N VAL A 426 -15.99 -2.53 -17.12
CA VAL A 426 -14.89 -3.49 -17.00
C VAL A 426 -14.67 -3.87 -15.54
N MET A 427 -14.63 -2.89 -14.62
CA MET A 427 -14.47 -3.15 -13.19
C MET A 427 -15.64 -3.95 -12.60
N ARG A 428 -16.88 -3.69 -13.04
CA ARG A 428 -18.04 -4.48 -12.63
C ARG A 428 -18.01 -5.91 -13.17
N LEU A 429 -17.52 -6.12 -14.40
CA LEU A 429 -17.35 -7.48 -14.94
C LEU A 429 -16.24 -8.24 -14.20
N LEU A 430 -15.10 -7.58 -13.92
CA LEU A 430 -14.03 -8.13 -13.07
C LEU A 430 -14.58 -8.54 -11.69
N TRP A 431 -15.36 -7.66 -11.05
CA TRP A 431 -16.00 -7.93 -9.76
C TRP A 431 -16.93 -9.14 -9.84
N SER A 432 -17.83 -9.17 -10.82
CA SER A 432 -18.79 -10.27 -10.96
C SER A 432 -18.14 -11.60 -11.28
N ARG A 433 -17.01 -11.62 -11.99
CA ARG A 433 -16.33 -12.85 -12.42
C ARG A 433 -15.38 -13.41 -11.37
N TYR A 434 -14.56 -12.54 -10.78
CA TYR A 434 -13.45 -12.96 -9.92
C TYR A 434 -13.68 -12.60 -8.46
N GLY A 435 -14.40 -11.51 -8.18
CA GLY A 435 -14.45 -10.95 -6.84
C GLY A 435 -15.64 -11.38 -5.99
N ARG A 436 -16.86 -11.42 -6.55
CA ARG A 436 -18.12 -11.53 -5.79
C ARG A 436 -18.19 -12.73 -4.87
N ASP A 437 -17.69 -13.88 -5.33
CA ASP A 437 -17.70 -15.14 -4.59
C ASP A 437 -16.29 -15.57 -4.16
N PHE A 438 -15.30 -14.66 -4.12
CA PHE A 438 -13.88 -15.03 -3.93
C PHE A 438 -13.63 -15.80 -2.63
N TYR A 439 -14.14 -15.32 -1.49
CA TYR A 439 -13.95 -15.96 -0.18
C TYR A 439 -15.06 -16.95 0.21
N GLN A 440 -16.13 -17.05 -0.58
CA GLN A 440 -17.28 -17.95 -0.31
C GLN A 440 -17.40 -19.10 -1.32
N GLY A 441 -16.75 -18.98 -2.47
CA GLY A 441 -16.76 -19.94 -3.57
C GLY A 441 -15.36 -20.48 -3.86
N LYS A 442 -15.11 -20.81 -5.13
CA LYS A 442 -13.78 -21.21 -5.59
C LYS A 442 -13.02 -19.98 -6.06
N PRO A 443 -11.97 -19.53 -5.35
CA PRO A 443 -11.24 -18.33 -5.74
C PRO A 443 -10.58 -18.52 -7.11
N GLN A 444 -10.64 -17.49 -7.94
CA GLN A 444 -10.03 -17.42 -9.26
C GLN A 444 -9.40 -16.03 -9.42
N GLY A 445 -8.26 -15.97 -10.11
CA GLY A 445 -7.61 -14.71 -10.45
C GLY A 445 -7.70 -14.40 -11.93
N LEU A 446 -7.37 -13.15 -12.26
CA LEU A 446 -7.21 -12.70 -13.65
C LEU A 446 -5.92 -13.27 -14.24
N PRO A 447 -5.96 -14.01 -15.36
CA PRO A 447 -4.76 -14.46 -16.05
C PRO A 447 -3.97 -13.26 -16.63
N GLU A 448 -2.65 -13.42 -16.77
CA GLU A 448 -1.71 -12.37 -17.23
C GLU A 448 -2.12 -11.70 -18.57
N ASP A 449 -2.76 -12.44 -19.47
CA ASP A 449 -3.25 -11.98 -20.78
C ASP A 449 -4.77 -11.80 -20.85
N GLY A 450 -5.49 -11.93 -19.72
CA GLY A 450 -6.95 -11.99 -19.68
C GLY A 450 -7.66 -10.64 -19.86
N LEU A 451 -6.99 -9.52 -19.55
CA LEU A 451 -7.63 -8.19 -19.53
C LEU A 451 -8.22 -7.74 -20.88
N PRO A 452 -7.53 -7.84 -22.03
CA PRO A 452 -8.08 -7.39 -23.32
C PRO A 452 -9.37 -8.14 -23.71
N ALA A 453 -9.43 -9.45 -23.46
CA ALA A 453 -10.62 -10.24 -23.73
C ALA A 453 -11.79 -9.81 -22.84
N LEU A 454 -11.51 -9.53 -21.56
CA LEU A 454 -12.49 -9.05 -20.60
C LEU A 454 -13.03 -7.66 -20.97
N ILE A 455 -12.17 -6.72 -21.39
CA ILE A 455 -12.62 -5.39 -21.85
C ILE A 455 -13.53 -5.53 -23.06
N ARG A 456 -13.16 -6.36 -24.04
CA ARG A 456 -13.98 -6.59 -25.23
C ARG A 456 -15.34 -7.20 -24.88
N GLU A 457 -15.38 -8.12 -23.92
CA GLU A 457 -16.63 -8.68 -23.45
C GLU A 457 -17.52 -7.64 -22.74
N ALA A 458 -16.94 -6.82 -21.87
CA ALA A 458 -17.68 -5.80 -21.12
C ALA A 458 -18.22 -4.66 -21.98
N THR A 459 -17.52 -4.31 -23.06
CA THR A 459 -17.71 -3.01 -23.76
C THR A 459 -17.84 -3.11 -25.28
N GLY A 460 -17.48 -4.26 -25.86
CA GLY A 460 -17.35 -4.43 -27.31
C GLY A 460 -16.04 -3.88 -27.92
N VAL A 461 -15.24 -3.12 -27.17
CA VAL A 461 -14.05 -2.42 -27.68
C VAL A 461 -12.81 -3.32 -27.66
N ASP A 462 -12.05 -3.36 -28.76
CA ASP A 462 -10.75 -4.03 -28.82
C ASP A 462 -9.61 -3.11 -28.38
N THR A 463 -9.05 -3.38 -27.20
CA THR A 463 -7.99 -2.57 -26.59
C THR A 463 -6.60 -3.17 -26.73
N ARG A 464 -6.43 -4.28 -27.45
CA ARG A 464 -5.13 -4.99 -27.54
C ARG A 464 -3.98 -4.09 -28.00
N ARG A 465 -4.21 -3.28 -29.03
CA ARG A 465 -3.19 -2.34 -29.54
C ARG A 465 -2.85 -1.25 -28.53
N PHE A 466 -3.84 -0.74 -27.82
CA PHE A 466 -3.64 0.28 -26.78
C PHE A 466 -2.81 -0.29 -25.63
N ILE A 467 -3.20 -1.45 -25.11
CA ILE A 467 -2.51 -2.15 -24.01
C ILE A 467 -1.08 -2.52 -24.41
N ALA A 468 -0.88 -3.09 -25.60
CA ALA A 468 0.45 -3.43 -26.09
C ALA A 468 1.37 -2.20 -26.15
N ARG A 469 0.84 -1.04 -26.55
CA ARG A 469 1.63 0.19 -26.71
C ARG A 469 1.94 0.90 -25.41
N HIS A 470 0.98 0.95 -24.48
CA HIS A 470 1.04 1.82 -23.30
C HIS A 470 1.25 1.08 -21.98
N ALA A 471 0.84 -0.18 -21.89
CA ALA A 471 1.05 -1.02 -20.71
C ALA A 471 2.30 -1.89 -20.83
N TYR A 472 2.49 -2.52 -22.00
CA TYR A 472 3.63 -3.39 -22.33
C TYR A 472 4.71 -2.69 -23.19
N GLY A 473 4.43 -1.47 -23.64
CA GLY A 473 5.39 -0.59 -24.28
C GLY A 473 5.68 0.63 -23.42
N THR A 474 6.60 1.47 -23.86
CA THR A 474 7.05 2.65 -23.12
C THR A 474 6.38 3.95 -23.58
N ALA A 475 5.56 3.91 -24.63
CA ALA A 475 4.92 5.11 -25.16
C ALA A 475 3.93 5.72 -24.17
N ASP A 476 4.02 7.05 -24.00
CA ASP A 476 3.07 7.79 -23.19
C ASP A 476 1.66 7.73 -23.79
N VAL A 477 0.64 7.73 -22.92
CA VAL A 477 -0.77 7.76 -23.31
C VAL A 477 -1.06 9.12 -23.95
N PRO A 478 -1.80 9.19 -25.09
CA PRO A 478 -2.09 10.45 -25.77
C PRO A 478 -3.21 11.24 -25.05
N LEU A 479 -2.94 11.66 -23.80
CA LEU A 479 -3.94 12.24 -22.91
C LEU A 479 -4.56 13.53 -23.45
N ALA A 480 -3.79 14.38 -24.14
CA ALA A 480 -4.33 15.61 -24.72
C ALA A 480 -5.42 15.33 -25.75
N GLU A 481 -5.21 14.35 -26.65
CA GLU A 481 -6.20 13.91 -27.64
C GLU A 481 -7.43 13.28 -26.97
N LEU A 482 -7.22 12.51 -25.92
CA LEU A 482 -8.30 11.80 -25.24
C LEU A 482 -9.15 12.71 -24.32
N LEU A 483 -8.55 13.75 -23.73
CA LEU A 483 -9.22 14.67 -22.81
C LEU A 483 -9.99 15.79 -23.54
N GLU A 484 -9.51 16.25 -24.70
CA GLU A 484 -10.12 17.36 -25.43
C GLU A 484 -11.61 17.14 -25.78
N PRO A 485 -12.06 15.96 -26.26
CA PRO A 485 -13.48 15.68 -26.48
C PRO A 485 -14.35 15.74 -25.22
N GLN A 486 -13.74 15.65 -24.03
CA GLN A 486 -14.42 15.77 -22.74
C GLN A 486 -14.46 17.22 -22.22
N GLY A 487 -13.99 18.18 -23.03
CA GLY A 487 -13.91 19.59 -22.65
C GLY A 487 -12.71 19.94 -21.77
N ILE A 488 -11.81 18.99 -21.49
CA ILE A 488 -10.64 19.21 -20.64
C ILE A 488 -9.42 19.51 -21.51
N LYS A 489 -8.84 20.69 -21.35
CA LYS A 489 -7.60 21.09 -22.02
C LYS A 489 -6.39 20.78 -21.15
N LEU A 490 -5.40 20.12 -21.75
CA LEU A 490 -4.10 19.86 -21.17
C LEU A 490 -3.08 20.87 -21.71
N GLN A 491 -2.43 21.60 -20.80
CA GLN A 491 -1.38 22.55 -21.14
C GLN A 491 -0.11 22.25 -20.35
N TRP A 492 1.03 22.33 -21.04
CA TRP A 492 2.33 22.23 -20.41
C TRP A 492 2.87 23.62 -20.10
N LYS A 493 3.36 23.81 -18.88
CA LYS A 493 4.02 25.03 -18.41
C LYS A 493 5.39 24.70 -17.86
N THR A 494 6.27 25.68 -17.86
CA THR A 494 7.50 25.65 -17.09
C THR A 494 7.18 26.01 -15.63
N ALA A 495 7.68 25.24 -14.67
CA ALA A 495 7.51 25.53 -13.24
C ALA A 495 8.00 26.94 -12.89
N ALA A 496 9.17 27.30 -13.42
CA ALA A 496 9.75 28.62 -13.39
C ALA A 496 10.59 28.82 -14.66
N ASN A 497 10.76 30.07 -15.09
CA ASN A 497 11.61 30.39 -16.24
C ASN A 497 13.08 30.54 -15.79
N ILE A 498 13.58 29.54 -15.07
CA ILE A 498 14.92 29.50 -14.48
C ILE A 498 15.73 28.41 -15.22
N PRO A 499 16.93 28.71 -15.74
CA PRO A 499 17.80 27.69 -16.34
C PRO A 499 18.13 26.58 -15.33
N SER A 500 18.27 25.36 -15.82
CA SER A 500 18.31 24.16 -14.98
C SER A 500 19.67 23.47 -15.04
N LEU A 501 20.07 22.89 -13.90
CA LEU A 501 21.11 21.86 -13.84
C LEU A 501 20.54 20.45 -14.09
N ASP A 502 19.23 20.30 -14.16
CA ASP A 502 18.52 19.03 -14.34
C ASP A 502 18.87 18.00 -13.25
N VAL A 503 18.88 18.49 -12.00
CA VAL A 503 19.16 17.70 -10.81
C VAL A 503 18.02 17.84 -9.81
N ARG A 504 17.80 16.80 -9.02
CA ARG A 504 16.98 16.87 -7.80
C ARG A 504 17.91 16.94 -6.62
N THR A 505 17.63 17.81 -5.66
CA THR A 505 18.45 17.99 -4.47
C THR A 505 17.69 17.57 -3.22
N ARG A 506 18.43 17.21 -2.17
CA ARG A 506 17.88 16.89 -0.84
C ARG A 506 18.83 17.43 0.22
N LYS A 507 18.28 17.90 1.34
CA LYS A 507 19.08 18.22 2.53
C LYS A 507 19.55 16.95 3.24
N GLN A 508 20.82 16.91 3.59
CA GLN A 508 21.45 15.91 4.45
C GLN A 508 22.25 16.65 5.54
N GLY A 509 21.66 16.77 6.73
CA GLY A 509 22.18 17.70 7.75
C GLY A 509 22.21 19.14 7.22
N GLU A 510 23.35 19.80 7.39
CA GLU A 510 23.60 21.17 6.88
C GLU A 510 24.00 21.23 5.40
N SER A 511 24.12 20.07 4.74
CA SER A 511 24.59 19.96 3.36
C SER A 511 23.44 19.78 2.38
N LEU A 512 23.60 20.30 1.16
CA LEU A 512 22.71 20.06 0.04
C LEU A 512 23.33 19.00 -0.88
N VAL A 513 22.65 17.88 -1.06
CA VAL A 513 23.15 16.75 -1.85
C VAL A 513 22.35 16.62 -3.14
N LEU A 514 23.02 16.28 -4.24
CA LEU A 514 22.37 15.88 -5.48
C LEU A 514 21.74 14.50 -5.28
N ALA A 515 20.44 14.45 -5.04
CA ALA A 515 19.70 13.20 -4.85
C ALA A 515 19.53 12.44 -6.17
N THR A 516 19.38 13.16 -7.28
CA THR A 516 19.29 12.60 -8.63
C THR A 516 19.94 13.55 -9.61
N VAL A 517 20.69 13.02 -10.56
CA VAL A 517 21.13 13.74 -11.75
C VAL A 517 20.39 13.15 -12.94
N LEU A 518 19.58 13.96 -13.63
CA LEU A 518 18.70 13.48 -14.69
C LEU A 518 19.51 13.14 -15.95
N GLU A 519 19.28 11.95 -16.48
CA GLU A 519 20.02 11.43 -17.62
C GLU A 519 19.78 12.29 -18.86
N GLY A 520 20.88 12.79 -19.42
CA GLY A 520 20.89 13.64 -20.62
C GLY A 520 20.69 15.13 -20.31
N GLY A 521 20.41 15.46 -19.05
CA GLY A 521 20.31 16.83 -18.55
C GLY A 521 21.66 17.55 -18.44
N ALA A 522 21.61 18.83 -18.10
CA ALA A 522 22.76 19.72 -17.96
C ALA A 522 23.81 19.18 -16.99
N GLY A 523 23.40 18.76 -15.79
CA GLY A 523 24.27 18.23 -14.75
C GLY A 523 24.95 16.93 -15.17
N HIS A 524 24.22 16.03 -15.84
CA HIS A 524 24.79 14.79 -16.38
C HIS A 524 25.88 15.09 -17.42
N LYS A 525 25.58 15.95 -18.40
CA LYS A 525 26.56 16.38 -19.42
C LYS A 525 27.75 17.13 -18.83
N GLY A 526 27.55 17.80 -17.69
CA GLY A 526 28.58 18.50 -16.94
C GLY A 526 29.45 17.62 -16.05
N GLY A 527 29.11 16.33 -15.87
CA GLY A 527 29.87 15.38 -15.03
C GLY A 527 29.47 15.33 -13.56
N LEU A 528 28.39 16.04 -13.17
CA LEU A 528 27.81 15.91 -11.84
C LEU A 528 27.23 14.51 -11.65
N SER A 529 27.20 14.05 -10.40
CA SER A 529 26.69 12.73 -10.04
C SER A 529 25.80 12.82 -8.81
N ALA A 530 24.85 11.90 -8.72
CA ALA A 530 24.09 11.76 -7.48
C ALA A 530 25.03 11.39 -6.32
N GLY A 531 24.71 11.86 -5.12
CA GLY A 531 25.58 11.79 -3.94
C GLY A 531 26.62 12.91 -3.85
N ASP A 532 26.83 13.71 -4.90
CA ASP A 532 27.67 14.91 -4.82
C ASP A 532 27.05 15.91 -3.82
N VAL A 533 27.86 16.43 -2.90
CA VAL A 533 27.48 17.52 -2.00
C VAL A 533 27.71 18.84 -2.71
N LEU A 534 26.64 19.58 -3.02
CA LEU A 534 26.71 20.86 -3.69
C LEU A 534 27.19 21.94 -2.72
N VAL A 535 28.32 22.57 -3.04
CA VAL A 535 28.96 23.59 -2.20
C VAL A 535 28.70 24.99 -2.74
N ALA A 536 28.98 25.21 -4.02
CA ALA A 536 28.90 26.53 -4.63
C ALA A 536 28.62 26.50 -6.14
N VAL A 537 28.05 27.58 -6.65
CA VAL A 537 27.90 27.88 -8.08
C VAL A 537 28.54 29.25 -8.35
N ASP A 538 29.52 29.30 -9.26
CA ASP A 538 30.36 30.47 -9.55
C ASP A 538 30.92 31.16 -8.29
N GLY A 539 31.35 30.36 -7.31
CA GLY A 539 31.94 30.83 -6.06
C GLY A 539 30.92 31.28 -4.99
N LEU A 540 29.62 31.23 -5.27
CA LEU A 540 28.56 31.56 -4.32
C LEU A 540 28.02 30.28 -3.65
N ARG A 541 27.95 30.31 -2.31
CA ARG A 541 27.52 29.16 -1.49
C ARG A 541 26.07 28.76 -1.80
N VAL A 542 25.82 27.45 -1.79
CA VAL A 542 24.48 26.85 -1.86
C VAL A 542 24.22 25.99 -0.62
N ASP A 543 23.16 26.27 0.11
CA ASP A 543 22.79 25.58 1.37
C ASP A 543 21.37 24.99 1.36
N ALA A 544 20.53 25.41 0.41
CA ALA A 544 19.15 24.94 0.27
C ALA A 544 18.70 24.96 -1.21
N PRO A 545 17.69 24.16 -1.57
CA PRO A 545 17.12 24.16 -2.92
C PRO A 545 16.72 25.56 -3.41
N ALA A 546 16.06 26.35 -2.54
CA ALA A 546 15.65 27.72 -2.88
C ALA A 546 16.84 28.65 -3.16
N GLY A 547 17.98 28.46 -2.47
CA GLY A 547 19.21 29.21 -2.73
C GLY A 547 19.80 28.88 -4.09
N LEU A 548 19.79 27.60 -4.49
CA LEU A 548 20.20 27.18 -5.83
C LEU A 548 19.33 27.81 -6.92
N GLU A 549 18.00 27.77 -6.77
CA GLU A 549 17.07 28.38 -7.72
C GLU A 549 17.31 29.89 -7.87
N LEU A 550 17.48 30.60 -6.76
CA LEU A 550 17.74 32.05 -6.74
C LEU A 550 19.06 32.42 -7.45
N LEU A 551 20.09 31.60 -7.30
CA LEU A 551 21.36 31.78 -8.02
C LEU A 551 21.19 31.52 -9.52
N LEU A 552 20.59 30.38 -9.89
CA LEU A 552 20.40 30.01 -11.30
C LEU A 552 19.51 31.00 -12.06
N ALA A 553 18.57 31.67 -11.36
CA ALA A 553 17.71 32.70 -11.93
C ALA A 553 18.47 33.93 -12.48
N GLN A 554 19.73 34.13 -12.11
CA GLN A 554 20.57 35.22 -12.63
C GLN A 554 21.19 34.93 -14.01
N TYR A 555 21.03 33.70 -14.51
CA TYR A 555 21.67 33.23 -15.75
C TYR A 555 20.66 33.02 -16.88
N ARG A 556 21.17 32.80 -18.08
CA ARG A 556 20.40 32.43 -19.27
C ARG A 556 20.61 30.97 -19.64
N VAL A 557 19.65 30.42 -20.36
CA VAL A 557 19.77 29.10 -20.98
C VAL A 557 21.00 29.07 -21.88
N GLY A 558 21.84 28.05 -21.69
CA GLY A 558 23.07 27.86 -22.45
C GLY A 558 24.31 28.54 -21.87
N ASP A 559 24.17 29.38 -20.83
CA ASP A 559 25.29 29.91 -20.06
C ASP A 559 26.06 28.76 -19.39
N ARG A 560 27.33 29.00 -19.08
CA ARG A 560 28.20 28.04 -18.39
C ARG A 560 28.52 28.55 -16.99
N VAL A 561 28.23 27.73 -15.99
CA VAL A 561 28.55 28.00 -14.58
C VAL A 561 29.57 27.00 -14.06
N THR A 562 30.34 27.41 -13.07
CA THR A 562 31.33 26.60 -12.36
C THR A 562 30.68 26.05 -11.10
N VAL A 563 30.47 24.74 -11.06
CA VAL A 563 29.83 24.04 -9.94
C VAL A 563 30.90 23.36 -9.10
N HIS A 564 30.96 23.72 -7.83
CA HIS A 564 31.84 23.09 -6.84
C HIS A 564 31.05 22.09 -6.02
N VAL A 565 31.54 20.85 -5.98
CA VAL A 565 30.93 19.78 -5.20
C VAL A 565 31.99 18.98 -4.45
N PHE A 566 31.62 18.42 -3.31
CA PHE A 566 32.37 17.30 -2.76
C PHE A 566 31.81 15.99 -3.33
N ARG A 567 32.69 15.18 -3.93
CA ARG A 567 32.38 13.79 -4.23
C ARG A 567 33.15 12.93 -3.25
N ARG A 568 32.45 12.33 -2.29
CA ARG A 568 33.06 11.78 -1.07
C ARG A 568 33.82 12.91 -0.34
N ASP A 569 35.13 12.80 -0.21
CA ASP A 569 36.03 13.77 0.44
C ASP A 569 36.83 14.64 -0.55
N GLU A 570 36.59 14.48 -1.85
CA GLU A 570 37.32 15.20 -2.90
C GLU A 570 36.52 16.43 -3.36
N LEU A 571 37.08 17.63 -3.20
CA LEU A 571 36.53 18.83 -3.82
C LEU A 571 36.75 18.75 -5.33
N ARG A 572 35.66 18.85 -6.09
CA ARG A 572 35.68 18.83 -7.55
C ARG A 572 35.04 20.07 -8.11
N GLU A 573 35.57 20.51 -9.24
CA GLU A 573 35.07 21.62 -10.02
C GLU A 573 34.55 21.09 -11.36
N PHE A 574 33.33 21.48 -11.73
CA PHE A 574 32.70 21.12 -12.99
C PHE A 574 32.19 22.37 -13.71
N ARG A 575 32.43 22.45 -15.03
CA ARG A 575 31.88 23.52 -15.86
C ARG A 575 30.62 23.03 -16.56
N VAL A 576 29.46 23.43 -16.05
CA VAL A 576 28.15 22.94 -16.49
C VAL A 576 27.47 23.96 -17.39
N ARG A 577 26.98 23.52 -18.55
CA ARG A 577 26.16 24.36 -19.45
C ARG A 577 24.68 24.21 -19.05
N LEU A 578 24.05 25.30 -18.63
CA LEU A 578 22.68 25.31 -18.14
C LEU A 578 21.67 24.94 -19.23
N GLY A 579 20.74 24.06 -18.88
CA GLY A 579 19.65 23.61 -19.73
C GLY A 579 18.48 24.60 -19.72
N ALA A 580 17.61 24.48 -20.74
CA ALA A 580 16.32 25.15 -20.71
C ALA A 580 15.43 24.48 -19.66
N PRO A 581 14.62 25.23 -18.89
CA PRO A 581 13.59 24.61 -18.07
C PRO A 581 12.61 23.85 -18.99
N GLU A 582 12.40 22.56 -18.72
CA GLU A 582 11.42 21.79 -19.49
C GLU A 582 9.99 22.18 -19.08
N ALA A 583 9.11 22.34 -20.06
CA ALA A 583 7.68 22.56 -19.83
C ALA A 583 7.01 21.23 -19.46
N LEU A 584 7.18 20.78 -18.22
CA LEU A 584 6.65 19.51 -17.72
C LEU A 584 5.56 19.69 -16.66
N ASP A 585 5.15 20.91 -16.36
CA ASP A 585 4.08 21.17 -15.40
C ASP A 585 2.76 21.16 -16.14
N CYS A 586 2.02 20.07 -15.97
CA CYS A 586 0.69 19.93 -16.54
C CYS A 586 -0.27 20.84 -15.78
N VAL A 587 -1.09 21.57 -16.52
CA VAL A 587 -2.28 22.27 -16.03
C VAL A 587 -3.49 21.79 -16.81
N LEU A 588 -4.53 21.39 -16.09
CA LEU A 588 -5.81 20.98 -16.66
C LEU A 588 -6.85 22.07 -16.40
N THR A 589 -7.59 22.43 -17.45
CA THR A 589 -8.73 23.36 -17.36
C THR A 589 -9.93 22.71 -18.05
N GLY A 590 -11.08 22.72 -17.40
CA GLY A 590 -12.34 22.17 -17.93
C GLY A 590 -13.48 23.17 -17.85
#